data_AF-A0ABD4KW79-F1
#
_entry.id   AF-A0ABD4KW79-F1
#
_cell.length_a   1.000
_cell.length_b   1.000
_cell.length_c   1.000
_cell.angle_alpha   90.00
_cell.angle_beta   90.00
_cell.angle_gamma   90.00
#
_symmetry.space_group_name_H-M   'P 1'
#
loop_
_entity.id
_entity.type
_entity.pdbx_description
1 polymer ?
#
loop_
_entity_poly.entity_id
_entity_poly.type
_entity_poly.pdbx_seq_one_letter_code
_entity_poly.pdbx_strand_id
1 'polypeptide(L)'
;SEFVGLNFYATWQEASASACKIIPDEKKTKLGYQEYYKQNPLLHSNLDKYYTDFPGWDAFYGREVLKKYSLEEARKFCSDNNLWSRDDYKKLALVNKQLPYDPSKYYKFKSYREFLAIEYFNLAEVKLYCQDNRIKNMIEYKRHARSHARLKVHPNSIDGYKNAKDIFWEPTEYQPLIDVGLPVWADLVKCYCER
;
A
#
# COMPACT_ATOMS: atom_id res chain seq x y z
N SER A 1 48.86 -24.18 25.20
CA SER A 1 48.63 -23.02 24.34
C SER A 1 47.45 -23.29 23.45
N GLU A 2 46.25 -22.83 23.83
CA GLU A 2 45.07 -22.90 22.99
C GLU A 2 45.10 -21.73 22.01
N PHE A 3 45.43 -22.02 20.77
CA PHE A 3 45.43 -21.07 19.67
C PHE A 3 44.04 -21.10 19.03
N VAL A 4 43.08 -20.35 19.56
CA VAL A 4 41.74 -20.23 18.94
C VAL A 4 41.70 -18.93 18.16
N GLY A 5 42.01 -19.01 16.87
CA GLY A 5 41.91 -17.92 15.91
C GLY A 5 40.46 -17.56 15.60
N LEU A 6 39.76 -16.94 16.55
CA LEU A 6 38.53 -16.21 16.23
C LEU A 6 38.93 -14.85 15.65
N ASN A 7 39.01 -14.79 14.32
CA ASN A 7 39.29 -13.53 13.59
C ASN A 7 38.13 -12.52 13.71
N PHE A 8 36.95 -12.92 14.21
CA PHE A 8 35.75 -12.07 14.32
C PHE A 8 35.03 -12.31 15.65
N TYR A 9 34.14 -11.38 16.03
CA TYR A 9 33.30 -11.51 17.22
C TYR A 9 32.45 -12.79 17.21
N ALA A 10 32.30 -13.44 18.36
CA ALA A 10 31.60 -14.72 18.46
C ALA A 10 30.07 -14.57 18.28
N THR A 11 29.52 -13.41 18.68
CA THR A 11 28.09 -13.13 18.59
C THR A 11 27.81 -11.82 17.84
N TRP A 12 26.64 -11.71 17.22
CA TRP A 12 26.26 -10.47 16.55
C TRP A 12 26.06 -9.33 17.55
N GLN A 13 25.76 -9.63 18.81
CA GLN A 13 25.59 -8.66 19.91
C GLN A 13 26.93 -8.00 20.26
N GLU A 14 28.02 -8.77 20.33
CA GLU A 14 29.37 -8.22 20.50
C GLU A 14 29.78 -7.36 19.30
N ALA A 15 29.52 -7.86 18.07
CA ALA A 15 29.76 -7.11 16.85
C ALA A 15 28.94 -5.81 16.81
N SER A 16 27.68 -5.84 17.25
CA SER A 16 26.77 -4.70 17.35
C SER A 16 27.32 -3.66 18.32
N ALA A 17 27.69 -4.06 19.54
CA ALA A 17 28.24 -3.18 20.56
C ALA A 17 29.52 -2.48 20.07
N SER A 18 30.32 -3.18 19.28
CA SER A 18 31.55 -2.64 18.70
C SER A 18 31.29 -1.72 17.50
N ALA A 19 30.43 -2.14 16.58
CA ALA A 19 30.03 -1.36 15.42
C ALA A 19 29.35 -0.05 15.83
N CYS A 20 28.53 -0.06 16.89
CA CYS A 20 27.89 1.15 17.41
C CYS A 20 28.86 2.20 17.97
N LYS A 21 30.10 1.82 18.29
CA LYS A 21 31.15 2.75 18.77
C LYS A 21 31.90 3.43 17.63
N ILE A 22 32.05 2.76 16.49
CA ILE A 22 32.84 3.27 15.35
C ILE A 22 31.98 3.89 14.25
N ILE A 23 30.70 3.52 14.15
CA ILE A 23 29.79 4.00 13.11
C ILE A 23 29.00 5.20 13.65
N PRO A 24 29.09 6.38 13.01
CA PRO A 24 28.27 7.54 13.36
C PRO A 24 26.78 7.23 13.31
N ASP A 25 25.98 7.85 14.18
CA ASP A 25 24.55 7.56 14.33
C ASP A 25 23.77 7.70 13.01
N GLU A 26 24.05 8.76 12.26
CA GLU A 26 23.46 9.05 10.95
C GLU A 26 23.88 8.05 9.85
N LYS A 27 24.95 7.29 10.09
CA LYS A 27 25.48 6.26 9.19
C LYS A 27 25.12 4.84 9.60
N LYS A 28 24.32 4.62 10.66
CA LYS A 28 23.89 3.28 11.13
C LYS A 28 22.95 2.58 10.14
N THR A 29 23.44 2.23 8.97
CA THR A 29 22.70 1.56 7.90
C THR A 29 23.56 0.43 7.37
N LYS A 30 22.99 -0.48 6.56
CA LYS A 30 23.80 -1.50 5.88
C LYS A 30 24.96 -0.89 5.09
N LEU A 31 24.71 0.22 4.39
CA LEU A 31 25.72 0.91 3.60
C LEU A 31 26.80 1.55 4.48
N GLY A 32 26.41 2.22 5.55
CA GLY A 32 27.39 2.78 6.48
C GLY A 32 28.17 1.69 7.21
N TYR A 33 27.57 0.54 7.54
CA TYR A 33 28.37 -0.59 8.03
C TYR A 33 29.48 -0.99 7.05
N GLN A 34 29.16 -1.11 5.77
CA GLN A 34 30.14 -1.48 4.73
C GLN A 34 31.27 -0.45 4.59
N GLU A 35 30.99 0.82 4.88
CA GLU A 35 31.98 1.90 4.85
C GLU A 35 32.95 1.84 6.06
N TYR A 36 32.46 1.52 7.25
CA TYR A 36 33.21 1.67 8.50
C TYR A 36 33.72 0.34 9.11
N TYR A 37 33.17 -0.81 8.74
CA TYR A 37 33.48 -2.08 9.44
C TYR A 37 34.98 -2.41 9.47
N LYS A 38 35.73 -2.05 8.41
CA LYS A 38 37.18 -2.31 8.31
C LYS A 38 38.01 -1.58 9.37
N GLN A 39 37.46 -0.56 10.02
CA GLN A 39 38.13 0.13 11.13
C GLN A 39 38.26 -0.77 12.37
N ASN A 40 37.48 -1.85 12.43
CA ASN A 40 37.65 -2.91 13.42
C ASN A 40 37.87 -4.26 12.72
N PRO A 41 39.06 -4.88 12.82
CA PRO A 41 39.36 -6.15 12.15
C PRO A 41 38.47 -7.32 12.62
N LEU A 42 37.85 -7.23 13.80
CA LEU A 42 36.94 -8.24 14.34
C LEU A 42 35.51 -8.15 13.77
N LEU A 43 35.20 -7.13 12.98
CA LEU A 43 33.89 -6.99 12.32
C LEU A 43 33.88 -7.72 10.98
N HIS A 44 32.96 -8.66 10.82
CA HIS A 44 32.78 -9.38 9.58
C HIS A 44 32.09 -8.49 8.52
N SER A 45 32.55 -8.54 7.27
CA SER A 45 31.99 -7.72 6.17
C SER A 45 30.52 -8.01 5.86
N ASN A 46 30.07 -9.23 6.15
CA ASN A 46 28.71 -9.67 5.87
C ASN A 46 28.11 -10.43 7.07
N LEU A 47 27.40 -9.69 7.92
CA LEU A 47 26.86 -10.20 9.20
C LEU A 47 25.84 -11.33 9.00
N ASP A 48 24.98 -11.22 7.99
CA ASP A 48 23.89 -12.17 7.72
C ASP A 48 24.37 -13.57 7.29
N LYS A 49 25.59 -13.68 6.73
CA LYS A 49 26.23 -14.95 6.39
C LYS A 49 27.02 -15.55 7.55
N TYR A 50 27.54 -14.69 8.42
CA TYR A 50 28.42 -15.12 9.52
C TYR A 50 27.62 -15.49 10.77
N TYR A 51 26.59 -14.70 11.10
CA TYR A 51 25.67 -14.94 12.21
C TYR A 51 24.35 -15.48 11.66
N THR A 52 24.10 -16.77 11.88
CA THR A 52 22.88 -17.45 11.39
C THR A 52 21.61 -16.91 12.06
N ASP A 53 21.74 -16.35 13.25
CA ASP A 53 20.68 -15.73 14.05
C ASP A 53 20.62 -14.19 13.90
N PHE A 54 21.30 -13.63 12.89
CA PHE A 54 21.33 -12.18 12.67
C PHE A 54 19.90 -11.61 12.53
N PRO A 55 19.47 -10.72 13.44
CA PRO A 55 18.08 -10.27 13.50
C PRO A 55 17.74 -9.19 12.46
N GLY A 56 18.73 -8.75 11.69
CA GLY A 56 18.62 -7.63 10.77
C GLY A 56 19.22 -6.33 11.32
N TRP A 57 19.36 -5.34 10.45
CA TRP A 57 20.08 -4.11 10.74
C TRP A 57 19.45 -3.21 11.80
N ASP A 58 18.11 -3.18 11.89
CA ASP A 58 17.44 -2.36 12.90
C ASP A 58 17.73 -2.89 14.31
N ALA A 59 17.57 -4.19 14.57
CA ALA A 59 17.96 -4.81 15.84
C ALA A 59 19.48 -4.72 16.09
N PHE A 60 20.30 -4.91 15.06
CA PHE A 60 21.76 -4.78 15.17
C PHE A 60 22.21 -3.39 15.65
N TYR A 61 21.46 -2.33 15.34
CA TYR A 61 21.75 -0.99 15.83
C TYR A 61 20.90 -0.58 17.04
N GLY A 62 20.25 -1.54 17.70
CA GLY A 62 19.43 -1.28 18.89
C GLY A 62 18.14 -0.50 18.61
N ARG A 63 17.67 -0.49 17.36
CA ARG A 63 16.41 0.17 16.99
C ARG A 63 15.23 -0.75 17.22
N GLU A 64 14.08 -0.14 17.47
CA GLU A 64 12.82 -0.86 17.61
C GLU A 64 12.50 -1.65 16.34
N VAL A 65 12.33 -2.97 16.50
CA VAL A 65 11.84 -3.85 15.44
C VAL A 65 10.33 -3.95 15.57
N LEU A 66 9.63 -3.17 14.75
CA LEU A 66 8.18 -3.22 14.71
C LEU A 66 7.70 -4.52 14.08
N LYS A 67 6.73 -5.16 14.75
CA LYS A 67 6.01 -6.30 14.20
C LYS A 67 5.30 -5.86 12.93
N LYS A 68 5.44 -6.66 11.86
CA LYS A 68 4.73 -6.42 10.62
C LYS A 68 3.24 -6.68 10.80
N TYR A 69 2.40 -5.94 10.08
CA TYR A 69 0.97 -6.19 10.05
C TYR A 69 0.65 -7.64 9.65
N SER A 70 -0.42 -8.17 10.22
CA SER A 70 -1.10 -9.34 9.68
C SER A 70 -1.64 -9.05 8.28
N LEU A 71 -2.02 -10.10 7.55
CA LEU A 71 -2.58 -9.94 6.20
C LEU A 71 -3.83 -9.04 6.21
N GLU A 72 -4.71 -9.23 7.18
CA GLU A 72 -5.97 -8.49 7.31
C GLU A 72 -5.72 -7.02 7.64
N GLU A 73 -4.84 -6.74 8.60
CA GLU A 73 -4.44 -5.37 8.96
C GLU A 73 -3.80 -4.65 7.77
N ALA A 74 -2.92 -5.33 7.02
CA ALA A 74 -2.28 -4.74 5.85
C ALA A 74 -3.28 -4.43 4.74
N ARG A 75 -4.25 -5.32 4.48
CA ARG A 75 -5.32 -5.09 3.49
C ARG A 75 -6.24 -3.96 3.90
N LYS A 76 -6.67 -3.94 5.16
CA LYS A 76 -7.49 -2.87 5.73
C LYS A 76 -6.76 -1.53 5.62
N PHE A 77 -5.49 -1.48 5.99
CA PHE A 77 -4.66 -0.28 5.84
C PHE A 77 -4.59 0.20 4.38
N CYS A 78 -4.42 -0.72 3.42
CA CYS A 78 -4.42 -0.38 2.00
C CYS A 78 -5.77 0.20 1.57
N SER A 79 -6.88 -0.38 2.01
CA SER A 79 -8.22 0.10 1.69
C SER A 79 -8.47 1.50 2.27
N ASP A 80 -8.18 1.70 3.55
CA ASP A 80 -8.43 2.96 4.26
C ASP A 80 -7.56 4.11 3.71
N ASN A 81 -6.40 3.80 3.10
CA ASN A 81 -5.47 4.78 2.54
C ASN A 81 -5.43 4.82 1.00
N ASN A 82 -6.36 4.13 0.32
CA ASN A 82 -6.43 4.07 -1.15
C ASN A 82 -5.14 3.58 -1.84
N LEU A 83 -4.46 2.58 -1.27
CA LEU A 83 -3.21 2.03 -1.79
C LEU A 83 -3.48 0.95 -2.84
N TRP A 84 -3.92 1.42 -4.00
CA TRP A 84 -4.31 0.57 -5.12
C TRP A 84 -3.15 0.23 -6.03
N SER A 85 -2.10 1.06 -6.02
CA SER A 85 -0.88 0.85 -6.79
C SER A 85 0.25 0.36 -5.89
N ARG A 86 1.13 -0.48 -6.47
CA ARG A 86 2.33 -0.96 -5.78
C ARG A 86 3.25 0.21 -5.42
N ASP A 87 3.28 1.26 -6.22
CA ASP A 87 4.19 2.39 -6.03
C ASP A 87 3.74 3.27 -4.86
N ASP A 88 2.44 3.52 -4.72
CA ASP A 88 1.92 4.29 -3.58
C ASP A 88 2.08 3.51 -2.28
N TYR A 89 1.85 2.20 -2.33
CA TYR A 89 2.16 1.31 -1.21
C TYR A 89 3.63 1.37 -0.79
N LYS A 90 4.56 1.29 -1.75
CA LYS A 90 6.00 1.33 -1.47
C LYS A 90 6.42 2.64 -0.82
N LYS A 91 5.92 3.77 -1.29
CA LYS A 91 6.21 5.09 -0.69
C LYS A 91 5.83 5.10 0.79
N LEU A 92 4.65 4.57 1.13
CA LEU A 92 4.22 4.48 2.53
C LEU A 92 4.98 3.41 3.32
N ALA A 93 5.33 2.27 2.72
CA ALA A 93 6.10 1.23 3.39
C ALA A 93 7.54 1.66 3.75
N LEU A 94 8.08 2.69 3.08
CA LEU A 94 9.35 3.32 3.47
C LEU A 94 9.25 4.06 4.81
N VAL A 95 8.09 4.64 5.09
CA VAL A 95 7.84 5.43 6.31
C VAL A 95 7.25 4.55 7.41
N ASN A 96 6.19 3.80 7.09
CA ASN A 96 5.55 2.87 7.99
C ASN A 96 6.25 1.52 7.96
N LYS A 97 7.19 1.33 8.91
CA LYS A 97 7.94 0.08 9.06
C LYS A 97 7.08 -1.13 9.48
N GLN A 98 5.79 -0.98 9.81
CA GLN A 98 4.90 -2.14 10.03
C GLN A 98 4.43 -2.75 8.71
N LEU A 99 4.48 -1.99 7.61
CA LEU A 99 4.25 -2.54 6.28
C LEU A 99 5.50 -3.31 5.80
N PRO A 100 5.34 -4.51 5.24
CA PRO A 100 6.42 -5.16 4.51
C PRO A 100 6.71 -4.39 3.22
N TYR A 101 7.98 -4.18 2.86
CA TYR A 101 8.33 -3.45 1.63
C TYR A 101 7.82 -4.14 0.34
N ASP A 102 7.79 -5.47 0.34
CA ASP A 102 7.17 -6.27 -0.72
C ASP A 102 6.08 -7.18 -0.11
N PRO A 103 4.80 -6.77 -0.12
CA PRO A 103 3.74 -7.51 0.53
C PRO A 103 3.42 -8.81 -0.21
N SER A 104 3.52 -8.83 -1.54
CA SER A 104 3.29 -10.05 -2.33
C SER A 104 4.28 -11.14 -1.94
N LYS A 105 5.57 -10.81 -1.86
CA LYS A 105 6.59 -11.76 -1.41
C LYS A 105 6.41 -12.16 0.06
N TYR A 106 6.13 -11.19 0.94
CA TYR A 106 5.99 -11.43 2.37
C TYR A 106 4.82 -12.35 2.71
N TYR A 107 3.65 -12.12 2.11
CA TYR A 107 2.44 -12.92 2.34
C TYR A 107 2.25 -14.07 1.32
N LYS A 108 3.26 -14.33 0.46
CA LYS A 108 3.28 -15.44 -0.51
C LYS A 108 2.21 -15.39 -1.62
N PHE A 109 1.91 -14.20 -2.12
CA PHE A 109 1.06 -13.98 -3.30
C PHE A 109 1.90 -13.80 -4.58
N LYS A 110 1.34 -14.15 -5.74
CA LYS A 110 2.02 -14.01 -7.04
C LYS A 110 2.07 -12.57 -7.53
N SER A 111 1.14 -11.73 -7.09
CA SER A 111 1.06 -10.34 -7.50
C SER A 111 0.53 -9.40 -6.41
N TYR A 112 0.74 -8.10 -6.59
CA TYR A 112 0.20 -7.08 -5.68
C TYR A 112 -1.34 -7.05 -5.71
N ARG A 113 -1.92 -7.31 -6.88
CA ARG A 113 -3.37 -7.39 -7.07
C ARG A 113 -3.98 -8.57 -6.31
N GLU A 114 -3.31 -9.72 -6.32
CA GLU A 114 -3.71 -10.90 -5.55
C GLU A 114 -3.54 -10.66 -4.04
N PHE A 115 -2.47 -9.98 -3.63
CA PHE A 115 -2.30 -9.54 -2.24
C PHE A 115 -3.48 -8.67 -1.78
N LEU A 116 -3.88 -7.66 -2.55
CA LEU A 116 -5.00 -6.78 -2.17
C LEU A 116 -6.35 -7.51 -2.10
N ALA A 117 -6.49 -8.65 -2.80
CA ALA A 117 -7.75 -9.38 -2.94
C ALA A 117 -8.93 -8.44 -3.27
N ILE A 118 -8.73 -7.59 -4.28
CA ILE A 118 -9.71 -6.55 -4.64
C ILE A 118 -11.03 -7.21 -5.04
N GLU A 119 -12.05 -6.99 -4.22
CA GLU A 119 -13.44 -7.26 -4.58
C GLU A 119 -13.96 -6.12 -5.45
N TYR A 120 -14.20 -6.41 -6.73
CA TYR A 120 -14.75 -5.43 -7.66
C TYR A 120 -16.19 -5.09 -7.28
N PHE A 121 -16.56 -3.85 -7.57
CA PHE A 121 -17.95 -3.43 -7.51
C PHE A 121 -18.81 -4.26 -8.46
N ASN A 122 -19.98 -4.68 -7.96
CA ASN A 122 -21.06 -5.19 -8.77
C ASN A 122 -21.73 -4.06 -9.56
N LEU A 123 -22.66 -4.40 -10.45
CA LEU A 123 -23.31 -3.41 -11.32
C LEU A 123 -24.04 -2.30 -10.56
N ALA A 124 -24.69 -2.62 -9.43
CA ALA A 124 -25.40 -1.65 -8.62
C ALA A 124 -24.44 -0.69 -7.91
N GLU A 125 -23.35 -1.20 -7.34
CA GLU A 125 -22.29 -0.38 -6.73
C GLU A 125 -21.62 0.54 -7.76
N VAL A 126 -21.39 0.05 -9.00
CA VAL A 126 -20.84 0.89 -10.09
C VAL A 126 -21.82 1.99 -10.49
N LYS A 127 -23.12 1.68 -10.60
CA LYS A 127 -24.17 2.68 -10.89
C LYS A 127 -24.17 3.79 -9.84
N LEU A 128 -24.19 3.40 -8.56
CA LEU A 128 -24.18 4.34 -7.45
C LEU A 128 -22.92 5.21 -7.47
N TYR A 129 -21.75 4.60 -7.67
CA TYR A 129 -20.49 5.34 -7.79
C TYR A 129 -20.54 6.38 -8.92
N CYS A 130 -21.04 6.00 -10.10
CA CYS A 130 -21.18 6.91 -11.23
C CYS A 130 -22.18 8.05 -10.94
N GLN A 131 -23.26 7.77 -10.22
CA GLN A 131 -24.24 8.77 -9.80
C GLN A 131 -23.61 9.78 -8.84
N ASP A 132 -22.96 9.31 -7.79
CA ASP A 132 -22.33 10.14 -6.76
C ASP A 132 -21.23 11.04 -7.34
N ASN A 133 -20.50 10.53 -8.34
CA ASN A 133 -19.41 11.25 -9.01
C ASN A 133 -19.84 11.99 -10.28
N ARG A 134 -21.14 12.00 -10.61
CA ARG A 134 -21.71 12.61 -11.83
C ARG A 134 -20.98 12.22 -13.12
N ILE A 135 -20.59 10.95 -13.24
CA ILE A 135 -19.84 10.40 -14.37
C ILE A 135 -20.78 10.22 -15.57
N LYS A 136 -20.53 10.97 -16.66
CA LYS A 136 -21.46 11.05 -17.81
C LYS A 136 -21.08 10.15 -18.97
N ASN A 137 -19.82 9.72 -19.02
CA ASN A 137 -19.28 9.05 -20.19
C ASN A 137 -18.13 8.09 -19.86
N MET A 138 -17.76 7.28 -20.85
CA MET A 138 -16.74 6.25 -20.72
C MET A 138 -15.33 6.81 -20.48
N ILE A 139 -15.03 8.02 -20.95
CA ILE A 139 -13.70 8.64 -20.76
C ILE A 139 -13.50 8.98 -19.28
N GLU A 140 -14.49 9.63 -18.67
CA GLU A 140 -14.53 9.91 -17.23
C GLU A 140 -14.51 8.61 -16.42
N TYR A 141 -15.37 7.65 -16.77
CA TYR A 141 -15.40 6.35 -16.09
C TYR A 141 -14.03 5.67 -16.07
N LYS A 142 -13.35 5.59 -17.23
CA LYS A 142 -12.01 4.99 -17.31
C LYS A 142 -10.97 5.77 -16.52
N ARG A 143 -11.10 7.09 -16.39
CA ARG A 143 -10.23 7.90 -15.54
C ARG A 143 -10.41 7.51 -14.07
N HIS A 144 -11.66 7.46 -13.60
CA HIS A 144 -11.97 7.00 -12.25
C HIS A 144 -11.54 5.55 -12.00
N ALA A 145 -11.80 4.64 -12.94
CA ALA A 145 -11.46 3.22 -12.81
C ALA A 145 -9.94 2.93 -12.83
N ARG A 146 -9.13 3.84 -13.37
CA ARG A 146 -7.66 3.75 -13.25
C ARG A 146 -7.17 4.16 -11.87
N SER A 147 -7.92 5.02 -11.18
CA SER A 147 -7.58 5.50 -9.84
C SER A 147 -8.25 4.70 -8.73
N HIS A 148 -9.39 4.06 -9.00
CA HIS A 148 -10.20 3.35 -8.02
C HIS A 148 -10.10 1.83 -8.22
N ALA A 149 -9.38 1.13 -7.35
CA ALA A 149 -9.10 -0.32 -7.48
C ALA A 149 -10.34 -1.19 -7.74
N ARG A 150 -11.46 -0.89 -7.06
CA ARG A 150 -12.67 -1.73 -7.12
C ARG A 150 -13.48 -1.54 -8.40
N LEU A 151 -13.15 -0.56 -9.25
CA LEU A 151 -13.81 -0.38 -10.54
C LEU A 151 -13.08 -1.16 -11.64
N LYS A 152 -13.85 -1.94 -12.41
CA LYS A 152 -13.29 -2.57 -13.61
C LYS A 152 -13.12 -1.52 -14.71
N VAL A 153 -11.92 -1.36 -15.28
CA VAL A 153 -11.66 -0.42 -16.39
C VAL A 153 -12.57 -0.66 -17.60
N HIS A 154 -13.01 -1.91 -17.81
CA HIS A 154 -13.95 -2.29 -18.85
C HIS A 154 -15.29 -2.73 -18.24
N PRO A 155 -16.33 -1.87 -18.27
CA PRO A 155 -17.65 -2.18 -17.73
C PRO A 155 -18.30 -3.44 -18.28
N ASN A 156 -18.00 -3.79 -19.55
CA ASN A 156 -18.52 -4.99 -20.20
C ASN A 156 -18.13 -6.31 -19.51
N SER A 157 -17.15 -6.26 -18.60
CA SER A 157 -16.75 -7.41 -17.77
C SER A 157 -17.49 -7.50 -16.43
N ILE A 158 -18.40 -6.56 -16.16
CA ILE A 158 -19.28 -6.57 -14.99
C ILE A 158 -20.50 -7.42 -15.35
N ASP A 159 -20.88 -8.31 -14.44
CA ASP A 159 -22.05 -9.16 -14.64
C ASP A 159 -23.34 -8.32 -14.76
N GLY A 160 -24.20 -8.68 -15.71
CA GLY A 160 -25.45 -7.95 -16.01
C GLY A 160 -25.31 -6.62 -16.76
N TYR A 161 -24.10 -6.17 -17.11
CA TYR A 161 -23.91 -4.95 -17.91
C TYR A 161 -24.40 -5.15 -19.36
N LYS A 162 -25.29 -4.29 -19.86
CA LYS A 162 -25.78 -4.32 -21.25
C LYS A 162 -25.14 -3.21 -22.08
N ASN A 163 -25.19 -1.97 -21.59
CA ASN A 163 -24.70 -0.81 -22.34
C ASN A 163 -24.31 0.37 -21.43
N ALA A 164 -23.70 1.40 -22.04
CA ALA A 164 -23.19 2.58 -21.36
C ALA A 164 -24.24 3.31 -20.50
N LYS A 165 -25.50 3.39 -20.97
CA LYS A 165 -26.58 4.06 -20.25
C LYS A 165 -26.96 3.31 -18.97
N ASP A 166 -26.56 2.05 -18.82
CA ASP A 166 -26.87 1.31 -17.60
C ASP A 166 -26.13 1.85 -16.39
N ILE A 167 -24.94 2.45 -16.57
CA ILE A 167 -24.08 2.86 -15.45
C ILE A 167 -23.83 4.36 -15.37
N PHE A 168 -24.01 5.12 -16.45
CA PHE A 168 -23.68 6.55 -16.44
C PHE A 168 -24.79 7.37 -15.80
N TRP A 169 -24.37 8.44 -15.13
CA TRP A 169 -25.27 9.40 -14.55
C TRP A 169 -25.92 10.23 -15.66
N GLU A 170 -27.24 10.26 -15.67
CA GLU A 170 -28.04 11.13 -16.53
C GLU A 170 -28.65 12.22 -15.65
N PRO A 171 -28.46 13.52 -15.98
CA PRO A 171 -29.10 14.59 -15.24
C PRO A 171 -30.62 14.47 -15.40
N THR A 172 -31.34 14.61 -14.30
CA THR A 172 -32.80 14.75 -14.35
C THR A 172 -33.17 16.09 -15.01
N GLU A 173 -34.38 16.19 -15.56
CA GLU A 173 -34.92 17.46 -16.10
C GLU A 173 -34.81 18.61 -15.08
N TYR A 174 -34.98 18.27 -13.80
CA TYR A 174 -34.94 19.20 -12.68
C TYR A 174 -33.57 19.26 -11.98
N GLN A 175 -32.52 18.69 -12.58
CA GLN A 175 -31.16 18.71 -12.02
C GLN A 175 -30.65 20.13 -11.72
N PRO A 176 -30.96 21.18 -12.52
CA PRO A 176 -30.58 22.54 -12.16
C PRO A 176 -31.13 23.01 -10.81
N LEU A 177 -32.36 22.60 -10.45
CA LEU A 177 -32.97 22.93 -9.15
C LEU A 177 -32.28 22.18 -8.00
N ILE A 178 -31.93 20.92 -8.22
CA ILE A 178 -31.17 20.11 -7.25
C ILE A 178 -29.78 20.73 -7.04
N ASP A 179 -29.13 21.18 -8.10
CA ASP A 179 -27.78 21.76 -8.05
C ASP A 179 -27.74 23.11 -7.31
N VAL A 180 -28.83 23.87 -7.30
CA VAL A 180 -28.97 25.10 -6.49
C VAL A 180 -29.51 24.85 -5.08
N GLY A 181 -29.59 23.59 -4.64
CA GLY A 181 -30.02 23.22 -3.29
C GLY A 181 -31.53 23.27 -3.07
N LEU A 182 -32.33 23.13 -4.14
CA LEU A 182 -33.79 23.16 -4.11
C LEU A 182 -34.43 21.81 -4.52
N PRO A 183 -34.09 20.67 -3.87
CA PRO A 183 -34.61 19.36 -4.26
C PRO A 183 -36.14 19.24 -4.07
N VAL A 184 -36.69 19.89 -3.04
CA VAL A 184 -38.15 19.88 -2.79
C VAL A 184 -38.92 20.55 -3.93
N TRP A 185 -38.35 21.60 -4.54
CA TRP A 185 -38.96 22.26 -5.68
C TRP A 185 -38.88 21.42 -6.95
N ALA A 186 -37.78 20.66 -7.13
CA ALA A 186 -37.68 19.69 -8.21
C ALA A 186 -38.81 18.64 -8.12
N ASP A 187 -39.07 18.11 -6.92
CA ASP A 187 -40.14 17.15 -6.69
C ASP A 187 -41.54 17.76 -6.93
N LEU A 188 -41.77 18.99 -6.46
CA LEU A 188 -43.04 19.69 -6.63
C LEU A 188 -43.36 19.92 -8.12
N VAL A 189 -42.39 20.44 -8.89
CA VAL A 189 -42.57 20.71 -10.32
C VAL A 189 -42.80 19.40 -11.08
N LYS A 190 -42.04 18.34 -10.75
CA LYS A 190 -42.26 17.01 -11.32
C LYS A 190 -43.69 16.51 -11.09
N CYS A 191 -44.18 16.57 -9.85
CA CYS A 191 -45.55 16.16 -9.51
C CYS A 191 -46.63 17.01 -10.19
N TYR A 192 -46.33 18.26 -10.53
CA TYR A 192 -47.27 19.14 -11.23
C TYR A 192 -47.31 18.87 -12.73
N CYS A 193 -46.16 18.63 -13.37
CA CYS A 193 -46.05 18.38 -14.80
C CYS A 193 -46.48 16.96 -15.23
N GLU A 194 -46.48 15.99 -14.31
CA GLU A 194 -46.92 14.61 -14.56
C GLU A 194 -48.44 14.38 -14.33
N ARG A 195 -49.20 15.44 -14.00
CA ARG A 195 -50.67 15.44 -13.91
C ARG A 195 -51.33 15.89 -15.21
#